data_AF-A0A9P7YU62-F1
#
_entry.id   AF-A0A9P7YU62-F1
#
_cell.length_a   1.000
_cell.length_b   1.000
_cell.length_c   1.000
_cell.angle_alpha   90.00
_cell.angle_beta   90.00
_cell.angle_gamma   90.00
#
_symmetry.space_group_name_H-M   'P 1'
#
loop_
_entity.id
_entity.type
_entity.pdbx_description
1 polymer ?
#
loop_
_entity_poly.entity_id
_entity_poly.type
_entity_poly.pdbx_seq_one_letter_code
_entity_poly.pdbx_strand_id
1 'polypeptide(L)'
;VSKAFTAAETLNSSFELFFSFDYRGGGTPWPAAGGDSMISYLNQYKDSKSYFWYKGKPFVGTSEGIDNVQDWHLGELFDQRFRPLDIKAYLDKVQGAFSWNMWPKGPNNITTSPDEEWQKTLRDKSYLMGISPWFFRSARVNSDNRNP
;
A
#
# COMPACT_ATOMS: atom_id res chain seq x y z
N VAL A 1 12.02 -8.02 9.68
CA VAL A 1 11.63 -6.62 9.98
C VAL A 1 12.73 -5.89 10.74
N SER A 2 13.11 -6.31 11.95
CA SER A 2 14.14 -5.64 12.77
C SER A 2 15.44 -5.26 12.03
N LYS A 3 16.03 -6.18 11.26
CA LYS A 3 17.25 -5.91 10.48
C LYS A 3 17.13 -4.70 9.52
N ALA A 4 15.96 -4.50 8.92
CA ALA A 4 15.74 -3.39 7.99
C ALA A 4 15.74 -2.04 8.73
N PHE A 5 15.01 -1.96 9.86
CA PHE A 5 15.00 -0.77 10.71
C PHE A 5 16.38 -0.48 11.31
N THR A 6 17.08 -1.49 11.84
CA THR A 6 18.44 -1.31 12.35
C THR A 6 19.38 -0.79 11.27
N ALA A 7 19.30 -1.31 10.03
CA ALA A 7 20.11 -0.83 8.93
C ALA A 7 19.77 0.64 8.57
N ALA A 8 18.50 0.99 8.48
CA ALA A 8 18.06 2.36 8.19
C ALA A 8 18.52 3.36 9.27
N GLU A 9 18.42 2.99 10.55
CA GLU A 9 18.89 3.81 11.67
C GLU A 9 20.42 3.93 11.67
N THR A 10 21.14 2.85 11.33
CA THR A 10 22.62 2.83 11.28
C THR A 10 23.15 3.73 10.16
N LEU A 11 22.45 3.83 9.03
CA LEU A 11 22.81 4.75 7.95
C LEU A 11 22.81 6.21 8.41
N ASN A 12 22.13 6.53 9.52
CA ASN A 12 21.97 7.88 10.06
C ASN A 12 21.59 8.89 8.96
N SER A 13 20.65 8.47 8.11
CA SER A 13 20.16 9.24 6.96
C SER A 13 18.68 9.54 7.12
N SER A 14 18.11 10.34 6.21
CA SER A 14 16.67 10.56 6.14
C SER A 14 15.91 9.41 5.45
N PHE A 15 16.51 8.23 5.33
CA PHE A 15 15.85 7.07 4.76
C PHE A 15 14.86 6.48 5.76
N GLU A 16 13.60 6.42 5.35
CA GLU A 16 12.50 5.97 6.19
C GLU A 16 11.84 4.70 5.61
N LEU A 17 11.21 3.95 6.50
CA LEU A 17 10.52 2.70 6.22
C LEU A 17 9.07 2.81 6.68
N PHE A 18 8.16 2.21 5.91
CA PHE A 18 6.78 1.98 6.33
C PHE A 18 6.38 0.53 6.02
N PHE A 19 5.29 0.08 6.63
CA PHE A 19 4.76 -1.25 6.33
C PHE A 19 3.81 -1.22 5.15
N SER A 20 3.95 -2.19 4.25
CA SER A 20 2.99 -2.48 3.19
C SER A 20 2.48 -3.92 3.37
N PHE A 21 1.26 -4.07 3.86
CA PHE A 21 0.68 -5.37 4.19
C PHE A 21 -0.14 -5.95 3.04
N ASP A 22 0.35 -7.05 2.46
CA ASP A 22 -0.37 -7.82 1.45
C ASP A 22 -1.28 -8.84 2.13
N TYR A 23 -2.61 -8.68 2.00
CA TYR A 23 -3.61 -9.57 2.60
C TYR A 23 -3.78 -10.90 1.87
N ARG A 24 -3.31 -11.02 0.61
CA ARG A 24 -3.41 -12.26 -0.17
C ARG A 24 -2.07 -12.93 -0.43
N GLY A 25 -0.97 -12.19 -0.32
CA GLY A 25 0.38 -12.67 -0.62
C GLY A 25 0.88 -13.81 0.28
N GLY A 26 0.37 -13.92 1.51
CA GLY A 26 0.77 -14.94 2.48
C GLY A 26 -0.03 -16.25 2.45
N GLY A 27 -1.07 -16.36 1.61
CA GLY A 27 -1.99 -17.51 1.57
C GLY A 27 -3.04 -17.52 2.69
N THR A 28 -2.91 -16.67 3.71
CA THR A 28 -3.94 -16.40 4.73
C THR A 28 -3.94 -14.90 5.05
N PRO A 29 -5.12 -14.26 5.16
CA PRO A 29 -5.25 -12.87 5.59
C PRO A 29 -4.57 -12.62 6.94
N TRP A 30 -4.09 -11.39 7.13
CA TRP A 30 -3.57 -10.97 8.43
C TRP A 30 -4.68 -11.03 9.49
N PRO A 31 -4.39 -11.51 10.71
CA PRO A 31 -5.39 -11.55 11.76
C PRO A 31 -5.72 -10.13 12.25
N ALA A 32 -6.99 -9.90 12.59
CA ALA A 32 -7.48 -8.61 13.10
C ALA A 32 -6.81 -8.17 14.41
N ALA A 33 -6.37 -9.13 15.23
CA ALA A 33 -5.75 -8.90 16.53
C ALA A 33 -4.74 -10.00 16.89
N GLY A 34 -4.00 -9.80 17.98
CA GLY A 34 -2.98 -10.74 18.47
C GLY A 34 -1.56 -10.38 18.02
N GLY A 35 -0.59 -11.17 18.49
CA GLY A 35 0.85 -10.90 18.32
C GLY A 35 1.32 -10.80 16.88
N ASP A 36 0.63 -11.49 15.96
CA ASP A 36 0.97 -11.53 14.53
C ASP A 36 0.08 -10.64 13.67
N SER A 37 -0.77 -9.79 14.28
CA SER A 37 -1.62 -8.83 13.55
C SER A 37 -0.81 -7.66 12.99
N MET A 38 -1.35 -7.02 11.95
CA MET A 38 -0.78 -5.77 11.42
C MET A 38 -0.57 -4.72 12.49
N ILE A 39 -1.52 -4.62 13.43
CA ILE A 39 -1.48 -3.67 14.54
C ILE A 39 -0.29 -3.94 15.47
N SER A 40 -0.05 -5.22 15.78
CA SER A 40 1.09 -5.63 16.60
C SER A 40 2.42 -5.24 15.94
N TYR A 41 2.57 -5.54 14.65
CA TYR A 41 3.77 -5.13 13.89
C TYR A 41 3.91 -3.61 13.83
N LEU A 42 2.84 -2.87 13.56
CA LEU A 42 2.90 -1.41 13.54
C LEU A 42 3.36 -0.85 14.88
N ASN A 43 2.74 -1.27 15.98
CA ASN A 43 3.08 -0.79 17.32
C ASN A 43 4.51 -1.16 17.74
N GLN A 44 5.05 -2.26 17.23
CA GLN A 44 6.42 -2.68 17.52
C GLN A 44 7.46 -1.76 16.88
N TYR A 45 7.18 -1.16 15.72
CA TYR A 45 8.19 -0.43 14.93
C TYR A 45 7.89 1.05 14.66
N LYS A 46 6.65 1.53 14.89
CA LYS A 46 6.25 2.93 14.61
C LYS A 46 7.09 3.98 15.34
N ASP A 47 7.67 3.63 16.49
CA ASP A 47 8.47 4.53 17.32
C ASP A 47 9.97 4.47 16.96
N SER A 48 10.36 3.70 15.93
CA SER A 48 11.70 3.77 15.33
C SER A 48 11.93 5.15 14.70
N LYS A 49 13.16 5.64 14.80
CA LYS A 49 13.57 6.92 14.19
C LYS A 49 13.53 6.90 12.67
N SER A 50 13.55 5.70 12.08
CA SER A 50 13.46 5.49 10.64
C SER A 50 12.07 5.06 10.20
N TYR A 51 11.04 5.17 11.05
CA TYR A 51 9.67 4.94 10.61
C TYR A 51 9.14 6.18 9.87
N PHE A 52 8.46 5.98 8.74
CA PHE A 52 7.88 7.08 7.97
C PHE A 52 6.60 7.59 8.64
N TRP A 53 6.61 8.87 9.00
CA TRP A 53 5.45 9.58 9.53
C TRP A 53 4.96 10.61 8.52
N TYR A 54 3.66 10.64 8.28
CA TYR A 54 3.04 11.62 7.40
C TYR A 54 1.87 12.28 8.12
N LYS A 55 1.83 13.61 8.09
CA LYS A 55 0.83 14.45 8.80
C LYS A 55 0.62 14.05 10.27
N GLY A 56 1.70 13.70 10.97
CA GLY A 56 1.67 13.34 12.39
C GLY A 56 1.08 11.95 12.68
N LYS A 57 0.95 11.09 11.67
CA LYS A 57 0.49 9.71 11.81
C LYS A 57 1.50 8.73 11.20
N PRO A 58 1.63 7.51 11.74
CA PRO A 58 2.43 6.49 11.09
C PRO A 58 1.78 6.11 9.76
N PHE A 59 2.57 6.11 8.69
CA PHE A 59 2.09 5.73 7.37
C PHE A 59 2.02 4.21 7.24
N VAL A 60 0.93 3.66 6.69
CA VAL A 60 0.78 2.21 6.49
C VAL A 60 0.12 1.95 5.13
N GLY A 61 0.68 1.05 4.34
CA GLY A 61 0.07 0.56 3.10
C GLY A 61 -0.61 -0.79 3.30
N THR A 62 -1.66 -1.07 2.52
CA THR A 62 -2.23 -2.41 2.35
C THR A 62 -2.36 -2.77 0.88
N SER A 63 -2.57 -4.05 0.59
CA SER A 63 -2.93 -4.53 -0.73
C SER A 63 -3.92 -5.68 -0.60
N GLU A 64 -4.90 -5.72 -1.49
CA GLU A 64 -5.84 -6.87 -1.61
C GLU A 64 -6.69 -7.15 -0.36
N GLY A 65 -6.90 -6.14 0.50
CA GLY A 65 -7.52 -6.31 1.83
C GLY A 65 -8.98 -5.87 1.95
N ILE A 66 -9.74 -5.70 0.87
CA ILE A 66 -11.12 -5.14 0.94
C ILE A 66 -12.05 -5.95 1.83
N ASP A 67 -11.86 -7.27 1.85
CA ASP A 67 -12.62 -8.20 2.68
C ASP A 67 -12.26 -8.06 4.18
N ASN A 68 -11.19 -7.32 4.48
CA ASN A 68 -10.59 -7.10 5.79
C ASN A 68 -10.57 -5.61 6.20
N VAL A 69 -11.39 -4.77 5.56
CA VAL A 69 -11.46 -3.32 5.85
C VAL A 69 -11.71 -2.97 7.32
N GLN A 70 -12.32 -3.88 8.08
CA GLN A 70 -12.55 -3.68 9.51
C GLN A 70 -11.25 -3.76 10.32
N ASP A 71 -10.20 -4.39 9.80
CA ASP A 71 -8.91 -4.49 10.49
C ASP A 71 -8.10 -3.19 10.38
N TRP A 72 -8.50 -2.26 9.51
CA TRP A 72 -7.77 -1.05 9.14
C TRP A 72 -7.91 0.12 10.12
N HIS A 73 -8.02 -0.17 11.41
CA HIS A 73 -8.28 0.85 12.43
C HIS A 73 -7.11 1.83 12.69
N LEU A 74 -6.03 1.82 11.89
CA LEU A 74 -4.79 2.57 12.17
C LEU A 74 -4.19 3.25 10.93
N GLY A 75 -3.68 4.47 11.15
CA GLY A 75 -2.70 5.12 10.28
C GLY A 75 -3.25 5.66 8.96
N GLU A 76 -2.40 6.33 8.18
CA GLU A 76 -2.81 6.71 6.83
C GLU A 76 -2.71 5.50 5.91
N LEU A 77 -3.85 4.86 5.64
CA LEU A 77 -3.91 3.68 4.81
C LEU A 77 -3.86 4.02 3.32
N PHE A 78 -2.96 3.38 2.58
CA PHE A 78 -2.88 3.44 1.12
C PHE A 78 -2.97 2.04 0.52
N ASP A 79 -4.03 1.77 -0.24
CA ASP A 79 -4.22 0.45 -0.87
C ASP A 79 -3.64 0.37 -2.28
N GLN A 80 -2.99 -0.75 -2.60
CA GLN A 80 -2.27 -0.98 -3.83
C GLN A 80 -2.98 -1.83 -4.89
N ARG A 81 -4.24 -2.28 -4.73
CA ARG A 81 -4.93 -3.04 -5.80
C ARG A 81 -6.41 -2.71 -6.03
N PHE A 82 -6.93 -1.65 -5.44
CA PHE A 82 -8.29 -1.25 -5.74
C PHE A 82 -8.42 -0.50 -7.06
N ARG A 83 -9.59 -0.61 -7.68
CA ARG A 83 -10.04 0.40 -8.63
C ARG A 83 -10.62 1.56 -7.82
N PRO A 84 -10.63 2.80 -8.35
CA PRO A 84 -11.27 3.93 -7.67
C PRO A 84 -12.71 3.64 -7.21
N LEU A 85 -13.46 2.81 -7.92
CA LEU A 85 -14.82 2.41 -7.53
C LEU A 85 -14.86 1.58 -6.23
N ASP A 86 -13.87 0.71 -6.00
CA ASP A 86 -13.90 -0.25 -4.90
C ASP A 86 -13.62 0.43 -3.55
N ILE A 87 -12.76 1.47 -3.54
CA ILE A 87 -12.45 2.22 -2.33
C ILE A 87 -13.57 3.18 -1.90
N LYS A 88 -14.50 3.51 -2.81
CA LYS A 88 -15.50 4.56 -2.60
C LYS A 88 -16.40 4.29 -1.39
N ALA A 89 -16.66 3.01 -1.09
CA ALA A 89 -17.45 2.57 0.06
C ALA A 89 -16.69 2.65 1.40
N TYR A 90 -15.37 2.88 1.37
CA TYR A 90 -14.48 2.82 2.53
C TYR A 90 -13.65 4.10 2.70
N LEU A 91 -14.08 5.21 2.08
CA LEU A 91 -13.40 6.51 2.21
C LEU A 91 -13.38 7.01 3.66
N ASP A 92 -14.30 6.59 4.52
CA ASP A 92 -14.26 6.88 5.96
C ASP A 92 -13.16 6.09 6.70
N LYS A 93 -12.70 4.98 6.12
CA LYS A 93 -11.68 4.08 6.70
C LYS A 93 -10.26 4.34 6.21
N VAL A 94 -10.09 5.06 5.10
CA VAL A 94 -8.77 5.33 4.50
C VAL A 94 -8.46 6.82 4.40
N GLN A 95 -7.18 7.15 4.33
CA GLN A 95 -6.66 8.52 4.28
C GLN A 95 -6.08 8.85 2.92
N GLY A 96 -5.90 7.84 2.08
CA GLY A 96 -5.53 7.98 0.70
C GLY A 96 -5.65 6.68 -0.06
N ALA A 97 -5.22 6.70 -1.31
CA ALA A 97 -4.97 5.49 -2.07
C ALA A 97 -3.78 5.70 -3.00
N PHE A 98 -3.26 4.59 -3.49
CA PHE A 98 -2.14 4.53 -4.41
C PHE A 98 -2.63 3.86 -5.69
N SER A 99 -2.06 4.21 -6.85
CA SER A 99 -2.39 3.54 -8.10
C SER A 99 -1.49 2.34 -8.38
N TRP A 100 -2.07 1.16 -8.57
CA TRP A 100 -1.36 -0.01 -9.11
C TRP A 100 -1.01 0.13 -10.60
N ASN A 101 -1.74 0.96 -11.32
CA ASN A 101 -1.64 1.10 -12.78
C ASN A 101 -0.45 1.99 -13.17
N MET A 102 0.75 1.61 -12.73
CA MET A 102 1.95 2.45 -12.84
C MET A 102 2.77 2.23 -14.11
N TRP A 103 2.38 1.26 -14.96
CA TRP A 103 3.17 0.85 -16.11
C TRP A 103 2.34 0.72 -17.40
N PRO A 104 2.98 0.89 -18.57
CA PRO A 104 2.38 0.61 -19.88
C PRO A 104 1.84 -0.82 -20.00
N LYS A 105 0.66 -0.97 -20.61
CA LYS A 105 0.14 -2.28 -21.03
C LYS A 105 0.67 -2.62 -22.41
N GLY A 106 1.77 -3.38 -22.46
CA GLY A 106 2.44 -3.73 -23.71
C GLY A 106 2.99 -2.48 -24.41
N PRO A 107 2.72 -2.27 -25.72
CA PRO A 107 3.23 -1.11 -26.46
C PRO A 107 2.44 0.18 -26.21
N ASN A 108 1.40 0.15 -25.37
CA ASN A 108 0.51 1.29 -25.19
C ASN A 108 1.00 2.23 -24.08
N ASN A 109 1.15 3.51 -24.42
CA ASN A 109 1.47 4.55 -23.44
C ASN A 109 0.42 4.61 -22.32
N ILE A 110 0.87 4.88 -21.10
CA ILE A 110 -0.03 5.24 -20.00
C ILE A 110 -0.62 6.62 -20.24
N THR A 111 -1.83 6.85 -19.72
CA THR A 111 -2.52 8.15 -19.77
C THR A 111 -2.75 8.63 -18.34
N THR A 112 -3.10 9.90 -18.16
CA THR A 112 -3.47 10.47 -16.85
C THR A 112 -4.87 10.08 -16.40
N SER A 113 -5.68 9.47 -17.28
CA SER A 113 -7.09 9.17 -16.99
C SER A 113 -7.28 8.34 -15.70
N PRO A 114 -6.49 7.28 -15.41
CA PRO A 114 -6.62 6.56 -14.15
C PRO A 114 -6.27 7.41 -12.92
N ASP A 115 -5.28 8.30 -13.02
CA ASP A 115 -4.91 9.22 -11.94
C ASP A 115 -6.02 10.23 -11.66
N GLU A 116 -6.65 10.76 -12.72
CA GLU A 116 -7.79 11.65 -12.60
C GLU A 116 -9.01 10.97 -11.95
N GLU A 117 -9.25 9.69 -12.24
CA GLU A 117 -10.31 8.90 -11.59
C GLU A 117 -10.03 8.71 -10.09
N TRP A 118 -8.78 8.47 -9.71
CA TRP A 118 -8.37 8.41 -8.31
C TRP A 118 -8.58 9.73 -7.60
N GLN A 119 -8.10 10.83 -8.18
CA GLN A 119 -8.28 12.16 -7.61
C GLN A 119 -9.76 12.52 -7.43
N LYS A 120 -10.61 12.24 -8.43
CA LYS A 120 -12.07 12.46 -8.35
C LYS A 120 -12.72 11.63 -7.23
N THR A 121 -12.25 10.40 -7.03
CA THR A 121 -12.79 9.49 -6.02
C THR A 121 -12.35 9.88 -4.61
N LEU A 122 -11.06 10.17 -4.43
CA LEU A 122 -10.45 10.48 -3.14
C LEU A 122 -10.79 11.89 -2.64
N ARG A 123 -11.17 12.81 -3.53
CA ARG A 123 -11.54 14.20 -3.21
C ARG A 123 -10.37 14.92 -2.53
N ASP A 124 -10.47 15.14 -1.22
CA ASP A 124 -9.50 15.83 -0.37
C ASP A 124 -8.46 14.89 0.26
N LYS A 125 -8.60 13.58 0.05
CA LYS A 125 -7.66 12.57 0.55
C LYS A 125 -6.40 12.49 -0.30
N SER A 126 -5.33 12.01 0.31
CA SER A 126 -4.03 11.92 -0.33
C SER A 126 -4.04 10.89 -1.47
N TYR A 127 -3.47 11.24 -2.61
CA TYR A 127 -3.26 10.32 -3.73
C TYR A 127 -1.77 10.10 -3.98
N LEU A 128 -1.32 8.85 -3.94
CA LEU A 128 0.03 8.47 -4.35
C LEU A 128 0.01 7.99 -5.79
N MET A 129 0.37 8.90 -6.69
CA MET A 129 0.52 8.60 -8.11
C MET A 129 1.72 7.70 -8.35
N GLY A 130 1.52 6.74 -9.24
CA GLY A 130 2.49 5.73 -9.56
C GLY A 130 3.12 5.84 -10.91
N ILE A 131 4.44 5.77 -10.97
CA ILE A 131 5.17 5.81 -12.23
C ILE A 131 6.27 4.76 -12.19
N SER A 132 6.20 3.80 -13.12
CA SER A 132 7.26 2.86 -13.42
C SER A 132 7.62 2.95 -14.90
N PRO A 133 8.92 2.98 -15.25
CA PRO A 133 9.32 3.00 -16.66
C PRO A 133 8.99 1.69 -17.41
N TRP A 134 8.86 0.56 -16.70
CA TRP A 134 8.60 -0.75 -17.33
C TRP A 134 7.97 -1.73 -16.31
N PHE A 135 7.13 -2.66 -16.78
CA PHE A 135 6.80 -3.91 -16.06
C PHE A 135 7.00 -5.15 -16.94
N PHE A 136 7.85 -6.08 -16.50
CA PHE A 136 8.09 -7.35 -17.19
C PHE A 136 7.96 -8.50 -16.20
N ARG A 137 7.14 -9.49 -16.56
CA ARG A 137 7.08 -10.76 -15.86
C ARG A 137 7.07 -11.88 -16.89
N SER A 138 8.05 -12.78 -16.82
CA SER A 138 7.94 -14.08 -17.47
C SER A 138 7.11 -14.99 -16.57
N ALA A 139 5.90 -15.35 -17.02
CA ALA A 139 5.01 -16.26 -16.30
C ALA A 139 5.02 -17.64 -16.98
N ARG A 140 5.05 -18.72 -16.18
CA ARG A 140 4.57 -20.03 -16.64
C ARG A 140 3.05 -19.98 -16.80
N VAL A 141 2.50 -20.72 -17.77
CA VAL A 141 1.11 -20.64 -18.30
C VAL A 141 -0.03 -20.69 -17.25
N ASN A 142 0.25 -21.03 -15.99
CA ASN A 142 -0.76 -21.17 -14.92
C ASN A 142 -0.57 -20.24 -13.71
N SER A 143 0.21 -19.15 -13.82
CA SER A 143 0.28 -18.18 -12.71
C SER A 143 -0.80 -17.11 -12.84
N ASP A 144 -1.38 -16.75 -11.69
CA ASP A 144 -2.40 -15.72 -11.53
C ASP A 144 -2.05 -14.46 -12.33
N ASN A 145 -2.92 -14.07 -13.27
CA ASN A 145 -2.67 -12.98 -14.20
C ASN A 145 -2.81 -11.63 -13.47
N ARG A 146 -1.75 -11.21 -12.76
CA ARG A 146 -1.70 -9.95 -12.02
C ARG A 146 -1.47 -8.72 -12.91
N ASN A 147 -1.69 -8.86 -14.21
CA ASN A 147 -1.69 -7.74 -15.14
C ASN A 147 -3.11 -7.13 -15.12
N PRO A 148 -3.27 -5.83 -14.81
CA PRO A 148 -4.58 -5.20 -14.76
C PRO A 148 -5.27 -5.17 -16.14
#